data_AF-F4RQU2-F1
#
_entry.id   AF-F4RQU2-F1
#
_cell.length_a   1.000
_cell.length_b   1.000
_cell.length_c   1.000
_cell.angle_alpha   90.00
_cell.angle_beta   90.00
_cell.angle_gamma   90.00
#
_symmetry.space_group_name_H-M   'P 1'
#
loop_
_entity.id
_entity.type
_entity.pdbx_description
1 polymer ?
#
loop_
_entity_poly.entity_id
_entity_poly.type
_entity_poly.pdbx_seq_one_letter_code
_entity_poly.pdbx_strand_id
1 'polypeptide(L)'
;MPKLSDLAKDSRIYREEIRDLGGKLETIVQDPRQLFFGSLPERIIITSLELLQQGDLSVHERLWNLSVLQILKSYLPTGNLSMLNQNPKKGPVCRGALELFSTKGLDCKPRVKSESNGKIEMSPVNKELMHKGVILAVMEALKRVEVIVNINNILGKGVYRPPLLCRMHDILFDPRSLDDVSVVNSMALELLEYVNQKHTPLDYQIQCSYHILRHLGTFYPIAPHIVEPWSTAGKPFEVIQQRLQYQAEFQPRIQNFILWNQSDKFMLELLGGLTQWHSINLGYIESCLESLNVRDSALEDSQARSGQNFYRKEINYAARDFFIEMMFKAAPYIEGLRKSLNRQVKKDEASGHYQFRSRPSLDPEDENQNSERCSICLGEFLQGQSVVKLRCDHIHHESCTNDLFCPQCRKGITLPLTKDQHISWK
;
A
#
# COMPACT_ATOMS: atom_id res chain seq x y z
N MET A 1 19.85 28.34 10.38
CA MET A 1 19.34 27.45 9.30
C MET A 1 17.82 27.58 9.18
N PRO A 2 17.30 28.67 8.58
CA PRO A 2 15.87 29.00 8.66
C PRO A 2 14.94 27.91 8.11
N LYS A 3 15.27 27.31 6.96
CA LYS A 3 14.46 26.26 6.34
C LYS A 3 14.31 25.01 7.22
N LEU A 4 15.36 24.61 7.96
CA LEU A 4 15.27 23.48 8.90
C LEU A 4 14.47 23.84 10.14
N SER A 5 14.57 25.09 10.60
CA SER A 5 13.77 25.57 11.74
C SER A 5 12.28 25.54 11.43
N ASP A 6 11.88 25.93 10.21
CA ASP A 6 10.49 25.86 9.77
C ASP A 6 10.00 24.40 9.75
N LEU A 7 10.75 23.49 9.11
CA LEU A 7 10.36 22.07 9.04
C LEU A 7 10.29 21.40 10.41
N ALA A 8 11.20 21.75 11.33
CA ALA A 8 11.18 21.25 12.69
C ALA A 8 9.89 21.67 13.43
N LYS A 9 9.42 22.90 13.24
CA LYS A 9 8.15 23.37 13.80
C LYS A 9 6.95 22.68 13.14
N ASP A 10 6.98 22.57 11.81
CA ASP A 10 5.94 21.93 11.02
C ASP A 10 5.81 20.43 11.34
N SER A 11 6.83 19.78 11.89
CA SER A 11 6.77 18.36 12.27
C SER A 11 5.66 18.04 13.29
N ARG A 12 5.26 19.02 14.11
CA ARG A 12 4.42 18.84 15.30
C ARG A 12 2.98 18.40 14.97
N ILE A 13 2.50 18.76 13.78
CA ILE A 13 1.15 18.46 13.28
C ILE A 13 1.06 17.09 12.58
N TYR A 14 2.19 16.39 12.41
CA TYR A 14 2.22 15.07 11.78
C TYR A 14 2.25 13.96 12.86
N ARG A 15 2.23 12.72 12.39
CA ARG A 15 2.35 11.53 13.23
C ARG A 15 3.67 11.47 14.01
N GLU A 16 3.70 10.62 15.02
CA GLU A 16 4.74 10.57 16.05
C GLU A 16 6.15 10.42 15.46
N GLU A 17 6.34 9.59 14.44
CA GLU A 17 7.65 9.34 13.84
C GLU A 17 8.23 10.58 13.15
N ILE A 18 7.37 11.38 12.51
CA ILE A 18 7.78 12.64 11.87
C ILE A 18 8.05 13.71 12.94
N ARG A 19 7.26 13.72 14.02
CA ARG A 19 7.46 14.62 15.16
C ARG A 19 8.79 14.36 15.86
N ASP A 20 9.14 13.10 16.09
CA ASP A 20 10.45 12.70 16.61
C ASP A 20 11.59 13.18 15.68
N LEU A 21 11.42 13.00 14.37
CA LEU A 21 12.38 13.51 13.39
C LEU A 21 12.52 15.04 13.45
N GLY A 22 11.40 15.75 13.63
CA GLY A 22 11.39 17.19 13.85
C GLY A 22 12.15 17.64 15.10
N GLY A 23 12.04 16.89 16.21
CA GLY A 23 12.84 17.14 17.42
C GLY A 23 14.34 16.98 17.16
N LYS A 24 14.73 15.97 16.39
CA LYS A 24 16.13 15.77 15.94
C LYS A 24 16.62 16.93 15.06
N LEU A 25 15.77 17.44 14.16
CA LEU A 25 16.08 18.63 13.36
C LEU A 25 16.22 19.89 14.23
N GLU A 26 15.38 20.04 15.26
CA GLU A 26 15.48 21.15 16.22
C GLU A 26 16.82 21.14 16.96
N THR A 27 17.35 19.96 17.31
CA THR A 27 18.71 19.82 17.87
C THR A 27 19.79 20.34 16.91
N ILE A 28 19.69 20.04 15.60
CA ILE A 28 20.62 20.57 14.58
C ILE A 28 20.47 22.09 14.44
N VAL A 29 19.24 22.62 14.52
CA VAL A 29 18.99 24.06 14.42
C VAL A 29 19.58 24.80 15.63
N GLN A 30 19.50 24.21 16.82
CA GLN A 30 20.08 24.76 18.06
C GLN A 30 21.61 24.67 18.10
N ASP A 31 22.18 23.56 17.61
CA ASP A 31 23.63 23.38 17.46
C ASP A 31 24.00 22.92 16.04
N PRO A 32 24.25 23.86 15.10
CA PRO A 32 24.61 23.52 13.73
C PRO A 32 25.87 22.66 13.57
N ARG A 33 26.73 22.58 14.59
CA ARG A 33 27.91 21.69 14.56
C ARG A 33 27.51 20.22 14.48
N GLN A 34 26.35 19.84 15.03
CA GLN A 34 25.78 18.49 14.93
C GLN A 34 25.51 18.06 13.49
N LEU A 35 25.48 19.00 12.54
CA LEU A 35 25.35 18.69 11.11
C LEU A 35 26.63 18.06 10.52
N PHE A 36 27.79 18.38 11.09
CA PHE A 36 29.09 17.93 10.59
C PHE A 36 29.76 16.90 11.51
N PHE A 37 29.30 16.80 12.75
CA PHE A 37 29.86 15.92 13.77
C PHE A 37 28.79 15.01 14.36
N GLY A 38 29.07 13.71 14.39
CA GLY A 38 28.18 12.69 14.95
C GLY A 38 27.31 11.98 13.91
N SER A 39 26.52 11.01 14.39
CA SER A 39 25.63 10.17 13.55
C SER A 39 24.22 10.77 13.39
N LEU A 40 23.96 11.96 13.93
CA LEU A 40 22.61 12.54 13.93
C LEU A 40 22.08 12.82 12.51
N PRO A 41 22.84 13.46 11.58
CA PRO A 41 22.36 13.70 10.22
C PRO A 41 22.11 12.39 9.47
N GLU A 42 22.99 11.40 9.66
CA GLU A 42 22.86 10.07 9.07
C GLU A 42 21.59 9.36 9.56
N ARG A 43 21.33 9.37 10.87
CA ARG A 43 20.10 8.82 11.46
C ARG A 43 18.86 9.52 10.90
N ILE A 44 18.88 10.85 10.77
CA ILE A 44 17.76 11.59 10.19
C ILE A 44 17.53 11.18 8.74
N ILE A 45 18.59 11.05 7.95
CA ILE A 45 18.52 10.59 6.56
C ILE A 45 17.94 9.18 6.47
N ILE A 46 18.45 8.24 7.27
CA ILE A 46 17.99 6.85 7.30
C ILE A 46 16.50 6.81 7.67
N THR A 47 16.11 7.43 8.78
CA THR A 47 14.71 7.45 9.21
C THR A 47 13.80 8.12 8.17
N SER A 48 14.24 9.20 7.53
CA SER A 48 13.47 9.83 6.43
C SER A 48 13.28 8.88 5.25
N LEU A 49 14.32 8.15 4.84
CA LEU A 49 14.27 7.21 3.74
C LEU A 49 13.39 5.99 4.06
N GLU A 50 13.42 5.51 5.31
CA GLU A 50 12.56 4.45 5.83
C GLU A 50 11.10 4.87 5.82
N LEU A 51 10.80 6.08 6.33
CA LEU A 51 9.45 6.65 6.27
C LEU A 51 8.95 6.71 4.82
N LEU A 52 9.76 7.19 3.88
CA LEU A 52 9.38 7.26 2.46
C LEU A 52 9.12 5.89 1.81
N GLN A 53 9.64 4.78 2.37
CA GLN A 53 9.26 3.44 1.90
C GLN A 53 7.83 3.07 2.26
N GLN A 54 7.30 3.61 3.35
CA GLN A 54 5.98 3.23 3.84
C GLN A 54 4.89 3.68 2.87
N GLY A 55 3.96 2.78 2.53
CA GLY A 55 2.94 3.03 1.51
C GLY A 55 1.80 3.94 1.97
N ASP A 56 1.61 4.06 3.28
CA ASP A 56 0.53 4.77 3.96
C ASP A 56 0.83 6.26 4.21
N LEU A 57 2.06 6.72 3.99
CA LEU A 57 2.39 8.15 4.11
C LEU A 57 1.49 8.99 3.22
N SER A 58 0.85 9.99 3.84
CA SER A 58 0.13 11.02 3.11
C SER A 58 1.08 11.78 2.17
N VAL A 59 0.53 12.39 1.12
CA VAL A 59 1.32 13.23 0.20
C VAL A 59 2.11 14.29 0.98
N HIS A 60 1.55 14.83 2.06
CA HIS A 60 2.14 15.96 2.78
C HIS A 60 3.34 15.52 3.61
N GLU A 61 3.21 14.38 4.28
CA GLU A 61 4.29 13.75 5.02
C GLU A 61 5.43 13.32 4.09
N ARG A 62 5.12 12.83 2.88
CA ARG A 62 6.14 12.57 1.84
C ARG A 62 6.87 13.85 1.46
N LEU A 63 6.14 14.92 1.16
CA LEU A 63 6.72 16.20 0.79
C LEU A 63 7.57 16.82 1.91
N TRP A 64 7.13 16.67 3.16
CA TRP A 64 7.90 17.06 4.33
C TRP A 64 9.23 16.29 4.39
N ASN A 65 9.19 14.95 4.30
CA ASN A 65 10.40 14.10 4.34
C ASN A 65 11.34 14.40 3.16
N LEU A 66 10.80 14.58 1.95
CA LEU A 66 11.59 14.97 0.78
C LEU A 66 12.26 16.33 0.97
N SER A 67 11.56 17.30 1.58
CA SER A 67 12.13 18.60 1.90
C SER A 67 13.29 18.50 2.90
N VAL A 68 13.15 17.68 3.95
CA VAL A 68 14.23 17.39 4.90
C VAL A 68 15.45 16.85 4.17
N LEU A 69 15.27 15.82 3.34
CA LEU A 69 16.35 15.20 2.58
C LEU A 69 17.02 16.18 1.59
N GLN A 70 16.25 16.99 0.87
CA GLN A 70 16.77 18.00 -0.05
C GLN A 70 17.60 19.06 0.68
N ILE A 71 17.12 19.54 1.84
CA ILE A 71 17.82 20.55 2.62
C ILE A 71 19.09 19.98 3.25
N LEU A 72 19.03 18.81 3.88
CA LEU A 72 20.23 18.16 4.44
C LEU A 72 21.27 17.90 3.36
N LYS A 73 20.86 17.43 2.18
CA LYS A 73 21.73 17.25 1.02
C LYS A 73 22.42 18.55 0.58
N SER A 74 21.76 19.71 0.74
CA SER A 74 22.35 21.00 0.39
C SER A 74 23.44 21.47 1.38
N TYR A 75 23.47 20.92 2.59
CA TYR A 75 24.46 21.27 3.62
C TYR A 75 25.58 20.24 3.79
N LEU A 76 25.32 18.98 3.46
CA LEU A 76 26.28 17.88 3.69
C LEU A 76 27.23 17.69 2.49
N PRO A 77 28.52 17.39 2.73
CA PRO A 77 29.46 17.08 1.66
C PRO A 77 28.97 15.86 0.86
N THR A 78 29.15 15.88 -0.47
CA THR A 78 28.65 14.81 -1.36
C THR A 78 29.18 13.41 -0.99
N GLY A 79 30.38 13.32 -0.40
CA GLY A 79 30.99 12.06 0.04
C GLY A 79 30.26 11.37 1.22
N ASN A 80 29.55 12.13 2.05
CA ASN A 80 28.88 11.59 3.26
C ASN A 80 27.44 11.10 2.99
N LEU A 81 27.02 11.09 1.73
CA LEU A 81 25.64 10.86 1.33
C LEU A 81 25.50 9.64 0.41
N SER A 82 26.28 8.58 0.64
CA SER A 82 26.22 7.35 -0.17
C SER A 82 24.79 6.78 -0.25
N MET A 83 24.01 6.91 0.83
CA MET A 83 22.58 6.53 0.89
C MET A 83 21.65 7.44 0.08
N LEU A 84 22.03 8.68 -0.18
CA LEU A 84 21.30 9.60 -1.08
C LEU A 84 21.87 9.60 -2.50
N ASN A 85 22.59 8.54 -2.90
CA ASN A 85 23.01 8.40 -4.27
C ASN A 85 21.78 8.27 -5.18
N GLN A 86 21.43 9.40 -5.78
CA GLN A 86 20.30 9.57 -6.68
C GLN A 86 20.61 9.05 -8.09
N ASN A 87 21.61 8.20 -8.30
CA ASN A 87 21.79 7.54 -9.58
C ASN A 87 21.14 6.15 -9.58
N PRO A 88 19.87 6.06 -9.97
CA PRO A 88 19.12 4.81 -10.10
C PRO A 88 19.66 3.84 -11.14
N LYS A 89 20.55 4.29 -12.02
CA LYS A 89 21.26 3.42 -12.96
C LYS A 89 22.45 2.68 -12.30
N LYS A 90 22.79 2.98 -11.03
CA LYS A 90 23.97 2.41 -10.34
C LYS A 90 23.66 1.29 -9.33
N GLY A 91 22.42 0.80 -9.28
CA GLY A 91 22.05 -0.32 -8.39
C GLY A 91 20.60 -0.25 -7.92
N PRO A 92 20.19 -1.14 -7.01
CA PRO A 92 18.87 -1.07 -6.40
C PRO A 92 18.74 0.25 -5.64
N VAL A 93 17.71 1.02 -5.98
CA VAL A 93 17.40 2.29 -5.32
C VAL A 93 16.11 2.13 -4.56
N CYS A 94 16.15 2.47 -3.28
CA CYS A 94 14.97 2.45 -2.43
C CYS A 94 13.96 3.51 -2.91
N ARG A 95 12.67 3.32 -2.61
CA ARG A 95 11.60 4.25 -3.05
C ARG A 95 11.91 5.71 -2.71
N GLY A 96 12.29 6.00 -1.46
CA GLY A 96 12.61 7.37 -1.03
C GLY A 96 13.72 8.04 -1.84
N ALA A 97 14.73 7.30 -2.27
CA ALA A 97 15.78 7.84 -3.13
C ALA A 97 15.29 8.07 -4.58
N LEU A 98 14.39 7.24 -5.10
CA LEU A 98 13.70 7.48 -6.38
C LEU A 98 12.79 8.71 -6.32
N GLU A 99 12.02 8.88 -5.24
CA GLU A 99 11.18 10.07 -5.03
C GLU A 99 12.05 11.33 -4.93
N LEU A 100 13.16 11.28 -4.20
CA LEU A 100 14.12 12.38 -4.10
C LEU A 100 14.80 12.72 -5.43
N PHE A 101 15.11 11.72 -6.26
CA PHE A 101 15.63 11.93 -7.61
C PHE A 101 14.58 12.56 -8.52
N SER A 102 13.36 12.03 -8.52
CA SER A 102 12.27 12.44 -9.42
C SER A 102 11.72 13.83 -9.09
N THR A 103 11.87 14.28 -7.84
CA THR A 103 11.46 15.61 -7.39
C THR A 103 12.61 16.63 -7.37
N LYS A 104 13.78 16.28 -7.93
CA LYS A 104 14.93 17.17 -7.95
C LYS A 104 14.62 18.47 -8.69
N GLY A 105 14.82 19.60 -8.01
CA GLY A 105 14.57 20.93 -8.55
C GLY A 105 13.13 21.43 -8.35
N LEU A 106 12.25 20.61 -7.77
CA LEU A 106 10.90 21.02 -7.37
C LEU A 106 10.92 21.51 -5.91
N ASP A 107 10.11 22.53 -5.61
CA ASP A 107 9.90 22.98 -4.23
C ASP A 107 8.94 22.01 -3.53
N CYS A 108 9.49 21.12 -2.71
CA CYS A 108 8.72 20.15 -1.94
C CYS A 108 8.19 20.72 -0.61
N LYS A 109 8.44 21.99 -0.27
CA LYS A 109 8.10 22.50 1.07
C LYS A 109 6.59 22.42 1.34
N PRO A 110 6.12 21.61 2.31
CA PRO A 110 4.72 21.63 2.70
C PRO A 110 4.41 23.00 3.33
N ARG A 111 3.29 23.63 2.94
CA ARG A 111 2.84 24.91 3.49
C ARG A 111 1.56 24.70 4.26
N VAL A 112 1.67 24.32 5.54
CA VAL A 112 0.50 24.19 6.41
C VAL A 112 0.20 25.55 7.02
N LYS A 113 -1.03 26.05 6.86
CA LYS A 113 -1.42 27.39 7.37
C LYS A 113 -1.90 27.34 8.82
N SER A 114 -2.67 26.33 9.20
CA SER A 114 -3.18 26.19 10.57
C SER A 114 -3.79 24.80 10.79
N GLU A 115 -3.78 24.35 12.04
CA GLU A 115 -4.54 23.19 12.51
C GLU A 115 -5.80 23.70 13.22
N SER A 116 -6.97 23.47 12.63
CA SER A 116 -8.26 23.81 13.22
C SER A 116 -9.01 22.50 13.52
N ASN A 117 -9.34 22.25 14.79
CA ASN A 117 -10.08 21.06 15.24
C ASN A 117 -9.45 19.70 14.84
N GLY A 118 -8.12 19.57 14.87
CA GLY A 118 -7.42 18.33 14.48
C GLY A 118 -7.55 17.98 12.99
N LYS A 119 -8.15 18.86 12.18
CA LYS A 119 -8.16 18.77 10.73
C LYS A 119 -7.11 19.75 10.21
N ILE A 120 -6.13 19.21 9.50
CA ILE A 120 -5.10 20.03 8.86
C ILE A 120 -5.78 20.79 7.71
N GLU A 121 -6.14 22.05 7.97
CA GLU A 121 -6.63 22.95 6.93
C GLU A 121 -5.42 23.49 6.15
N MET A 122 -5.15 22.77 5.07
CA MET A 122 -4.30 23.27 4.00
C MET A 122 -4.96 24.50 3.39
N SER A 123 -4.30 25.64 3.43
CA SER A 123 -4.67 26.70 2.52
C SER A 123 -4.47 26.19 1.10
N PRO A 124 -5.43 26.41 0.18
CA PRO A 124 -5.05 26.45 -1.22
C PRO A 124 -3.91 27.45 -1.30
N VAL A 125 -2.73 26.98 -1.69
CA VAL A 125 -1.62 27.85 -2.09
C VAL A 125 -2.23 28.90 -2.99
N ASN A 126 -2.02 30.19 -2.69
CA ASN A 126 -2.66 31.34 -3.32
C ASN A 126 -3.19 31.01 -4.72
N LYS A 127 -4.51 31.13 -4.92
CA LYS A 127 -5.27 30.72 -6.12
C LYS A 127 -4.77 31.32 -7.45
N GLU A 128 -3.69 32.10 -7.47
CA GLU A 128 -3.06 32.60 -8.67
C GLU A 128 -2.17 31.53 -9.31
N LEU A 129 -2.74 30.89 -10.33
CA LEU A 129 -2.24 30.04 -11.42
C LEU A 129 -0.79 29.48 -11.41
N MET A 130 0.23 30.16 -10.89
CA MET A 130 1.62 29.70 -10.92
C MET A 130 1.90 28.47 -10.05
N HIS A 131 1.11 28.21 -9.01
CA HIS A 131 1.36 27.08 -8.10
C HIS A 131 0.71 25.75 -8.52
N LYS A 132 -0.29 25.76 -9.42
CA LYS A 132 -0.90 24.52 -9.91
C LYS A 132 0.11 23.66 -10.67
N GLY A 133 0.98 24.29 -11.48
CA GLY A 133 2.02 23.58 -12.24
C GLY A 133 3.03 22.87 -11.35
N VAL A 134 3.52 23.53 -10.30
CA VAL A 134 4.49 22.92 -9.36
C VAL A 134 3.88 21.76 -8.59
N ILE A 135 2.66 21.93 -8.05
CA ILE A 135 1.97 20.85 -7.32
C ILE A 135 1.71 19.67 -8.26
N LEU A 136 1.26 19.95 -9.50
CA LEU A 136 1.01 18.90 -10.49
C LEU A 136 2.31 18.16 -10.86
N ALA A 137 3.41 18.87 -11.08
CA ALA A 137 4.72 18.26 -11.38
C ALA A 137 5.24 17.40 -10.22
N VAL A 138 5.05 17.85 -8.98
CA VAL A 138 5.41 17.07 -7.78
C VAL A 138 4.53 15.82 -7.67
N MET A 139 3.22 15.95 -7.85
CA MET A 139 2.29 14.82 -7.83
C MET A 139 2.58 13.83 -8.95
N GLU A 140 2.87 14.32 -10.15
CA GLU A 140 3.29 13.54 -11.31
C GLU A 140 4.54 12.72 -10.97
N ALA A 141 5.60 13.38 -10.46
CA ALA A 141 6.85 12.72 -10.11
C ALA A 141 6.66 11.63 -9.04
N LEU A 142 5.85 11.88 -8.00
CA LEU A 142 5.54 10.87 -6.97
C LEU A 142 4.75 9.69 -7.55
N LYS A 143 3.77 9.95 -8.42
CA LYS A 143 2.99 8.89 -9.08
C LYS A 143 3.82 8.11 -10.10
N ARG A 144 4.75 8.74 -10.79
CA ARG A 144 5.70 8.07 -11.67
C ARG A 144 6.59 7.11 -10.90
N VAL A 145 7.12 7.53 -9.74
CA VAL A 145 7.91 6.65 -8.87
C VAL A 145 7.09 5.46 -8.37
N GLU A 146 5.82 5.68 -8.01
CA GLU A 146 4.92 4.59 -7.65
C GLU A 146 4.82 3.57 -8.80
N VAL A 147 4.60 4.01 -10.04
CA VAL A 147 4.58 3.11 -11.21
C VAL A 147 5.91 2.38 -11.41
N ILE A 148 7.05 3.09 -11.31
CA ILE A 148 8.39 2.49 -11.45
C ILE A 148 8.64 1.40 -10.40
N VAL A 149 8.33 1.67 -9.13
CA VAL A 149 8.46 0.69 -8.04
C VAL A 149 7.62 -0.56 -8.32
N ASN A 150 6.42 -0.39 -8.86
CA ASN A 150 5.57 -1.52 -9.21
C ASN A 150 6.11 -2.33 -10.39
N ILE A 151 6.67 -1.68 -11.41
CA ILE A 151 7.36 -2.41 -12.49
C ILE A 151 8.55 -3.18 -11.90
N ASN A 152 9.36 -2.58 -11.02
CA ASN A 152 10.48 -3.24 -10.38
C ASN A 152 10.06 -4.46 -9.53
N ASN A 153 8.96 -4.35 -8.78
CA ASN A 153 8.42 -5.47 -8.01
C ASN A 153 8.03 -6.65 -8.93
N ILE A 154 7.51 -6.36 -10.13
CA ILE A 154 7.17 -7.38 -11.12
C ILE A 154 8.43 -7.99 -11.73
N LEU A 155 9.38 -7.15 -12.16
CA LEU A 155 10.64 -7.60 -12.77
C LEU A 155 11.56 -8.34 -11.79
N GLY A 156 11.39 -8.14 -10.48
CA GLY A 156 12.14 -8.83 -9.43
C GLY A 156 11.55 -10.18 -9.00
N LYS A 157 10.24 -10.42 -9.23
CA LYS A 157 9.55 -11.66 -8.79
C LYS A 157 9.67 -12.83 -9.78
N GLY A 158 10.10 -12.59 -11.02
CA GLY A 158 10.03 -13.59 -12.09
C GLY A 158 11.39 -13.94 -12.71
N VAL A 159 11.50 -15.19 -13.19
CA VAL A 159 12.56 -15.62 -14.12
C VAL A 159 12.39 -14.93 -15.48
N TYR A 160 11.14 -14.65 -15.88
CA TYR A 160 10.81 -13.97 -17.12
C TYR A 160 10.63 -12.46 -16.90
N ARG A 161 11.34 -11.66 -17.69
CA ARG A 161 11.22 -10.20 -17.74
C ARG A 161 10.56 -9.78 -19.05
N PRO A 162 9.28 -9.36 -19.05
CA PRO A 162 8.61 -8.93 -20.27
C PRO A 162 9.36 -7.76 -20.92
N PRO A 163 9.85 -7.89 -22.18
CA PRO A 163 10.63 -6.84 -22.84
C PRO A 163 9.91 -5.49 -22.88
N LEU A 164 8.59 -5.52 -23.01
CA LEU A 164 7.74 -4.33 -22.96
C LEU A 164 7.87 -3.59 -21.63
N LEU A 165 7.71 -4.28 -20.50
CA LEU A 165 7.77 -3.64 -19.18
C LEU A 165 9.17 -3.10 -18.86
N CYS A 166 10.24 -3.76 -19.34
CA CYS A 166 11.60 -3.22 -19.23
C CYS A 166 11.74 -1.89 -19.99
N ARG A 167 11.23 -1.82 -21.23
CA ARG A 167 11.24 -0.59 -22.03
C ARG A 167 10.42 0.52 -21.35
N MET A 168 9.23 0.19 -20.84
CA MET A 168 8.38 1.16 -20.15
C MET A 168 9.01 1.66 -18.85
N HIS A 169 9.69 0.79 -18.11
CA HIS A 169 10.49 1.20 -16.97
C HIS A 169 11.54 2.24 -17.38
N ASP A 170 12.30 1.99 -18.44
CA ASP A 170 13.37 2.89 -18.87
C ASP A 170 12.85 4.24 -19.37
N ILE A 171 11.71 4.26 -20.06
CA ILE A 171 11.04 5.50 -20.50
C ILE A 171 10.54 6.28 -19.28
N LEU A 172 9.85 5.64 -18.33
CA LEU A 172 9.38 6.29 -17.10
C LEU A 172 10.54 6.81 -16.23
N PHE A 173 11.72 6.19 -16.39
CA PHE A 173 12.94 6.60 -15.72
C PHE A 173 13.47 7.95 -16.21
N ASP A 174 13.31 8.25 -17.49
CA ASP A 174 13.78 9.48 -18.12
C ASP A 174 12.62 10.47 -18.32
N PRO A 175 12.42 11.44 -17.41
CA PRO A 175 11.31 12.39 -17.53
C PRO A 175 11.32 13.18 -18.84
N ARG A 176 12.50 13.37 -19.46
CA ARG A 176 12.63 14.07 -20.75
C ARG A 176 12.02 13.29 -21.90
N SER A 177 12.03 11.96 -21.82
CA SER A 177 11.42 11.10 -22.82
C SER A 177 9.89 11.25 -22.81
N LEU A 178 9.30 11.59 -21.66
CA LEU A 178 7.86 11.80 -21.51
C LEU A 178 7.41 13.21 -21.95
N ASP A 179 8.34 14.14 -22.20
CA ASP A 179 8.05 15.43 -22.83
C ASP A 179 7.76 15.27 -24.34
N ASP A 180 8.19 14.16 -24.94
CA ASP A 180 7.92 13.82 -26.34
C ASP A 180 6.55 13.14 -26.48
N VAL A 181 5.63 13.85 -27.12
CA VAL A 181 4.27 13.41 -27.44
C VAL A 181 4.26 12.08 -28.21
N SER A 182 5.22 11.87 -29.12
CA SER A 182 5.31 10.65 -29.91
C SER A 182 5.69 9.44 -29.06
N VAL A 183 6.56 9.62 -28.07
CA VAL A 183 6.97 8.58 -27.11
C VAL A 183 5.79 8.18 -26.23
N VAL A 184 5.07 9.16 -25.66
CA VAL A 184 3.88 8.89 -24.82
C VAL A 184 2.80 8.14 -25.62
N ASN A 185 2.58 8.54 -26.87
CA ASN A 185 1.60 7.89 -27.75
C ASN A 185 2.01 6.45 -28.10
N SER A 186 3.26 6.22 -28.52
CA SER A 186 3.77 4.88 -28.82
C SER A 186 3.68 3.98 -27.60
N MET A 187 4.10 4.49 -26.44
CA MET A 187 4.02 3.80 -25.16
C MET A 187 2.59 3.38 -24.81
N ALA A 188 1.62 4.29 -24.95
CA ALA A 188 0.22 3.97 -24.70
C ALA A 188 -0.31 2.91 -25.67
N LEU A 189 -0.02 3.03 -26.96
CA LEU A 189 -0.46 2.07 -27.99
C LEU A 189 0.15 0.68 -27.79
N GLU A 190 1.45 0.59 -27.50
CA GLU A 190 2.14 -0.69 -27.25
C GLU A 190 1.56 -1.40 -26.01
N LEU A 191 1.26 -0.65 -24.94
CA LEU A 191 0.63 -1.20 -23.74
C LEU A 191 -0.79 -1.69 -24.00
N LEU A 192 -1.55 -0.94 -24.80
CA LEU A 192 -2.88 -1.35 -25.22
C LEU A 192 -2.79 -2.62 -26.06
N GLU A 193 -1.95 -2.66 -27.09
CA GLU A 193 -1.75 -3.86 -27.91
C GLU A 193 -1.38 -5.06 -27.04
N TYR A 194 -0.45 -4.89 -26.11
CA TYR A 194 -0.01 -5.94 -25.19
C TYR A 194 -1.14 -6.55 -24.36
N VAL A 195 -1.99 -5.72 -23.77
CA VAL A 195 -3.14 -6.19 -22.97
C VAL A 195 -4.19 -6.90 -23.83
N ASN A 196 -4.26 -6.60 -25.13
CA ASN A 196 -5.20 -7.23 -26.07
C ASN A 196 -4.67 -8.47 -26.79
N GLN A 197 -3.43 -8.88 -26.54
CA GLN A 197 -2.89 -10.08 -27.17
C GLN A 197 -3.68 -11.32 -26.76
N LYS A 198 -3.88 -12.26 -27.71
CA LYS A 198 -4.66 -13.50 -27.49
C LYS A 198 -4.07 -14.42 -26.42
N HIS A 199 -2.76 -14.30 -26.14
CA HIS A 199 -2.15 -14.96 -25.01
C HIS A 199 -2.36 -14.09 -23.79
N THR A 200 -3.24 -14.50 -22.89
CA THR A 200 -3.60 -13.77 -21.68
C THR A 200 -2.33 -13.41 -20.90
N PRO A 201 -1.91 -12.13 -20.86
CA PRO A 201 -0.81 -11.73 -20.00
C PRO A 201 -1.19 -12.06 -18.56
N LEU A 202 -0.20 -12.36 -17.72
CA LEU A 202 -0.48 -12.63 -16.30
C LEU A 202 -1.17 -11.42 -15.67
N ASP A 203 -2.15 -11.65 -14.79
CA ASP A 203 -2.98 -10.59 -14.18
C ASP A 203 -2.18 -9.39 -13.65
N TYR A 204 -1.00 -9.64 -13.08
CA TYR A 204 -0.13 -8.58 -12.55
C TYR A 204 0.51 -7.71 -13.64
N GLN A 205 0.75 -8.24 -14.84
CA GLN A 205 1.30 -7.48 -15.98
C GLN A 205 0.23 -6.58 -16.58
N ILE A 206 -0.99 -7.10 -16.66
CA ILE A 206 -2.18 -6.35 -17.08
C ILE A 206 -2.41 -5.17 -16.13
N GLN A 207 -2.40 -5.42 -14.82
CA GLN A 207 -2.51 -4.37 -13.80
C GLN A 207 -1.43 -3.31 -13.97
N CYS A 208 -0.17 -3.72 -14.08
CA CYS A 208 0.95 -2.81 -14.29
C CYS A 208 0.75 -1.93 -15.53
N SER A 209 0.35 -2.55 -16.66
CA SER A 209 0.07 -1.85 -17.92
C SER A 209 -1.01 -0.80 -17.74
N TYR A 210 -2.09 -1.13 -17.03
CA TYR A 210 -3.13 -0.16 -16.70
C TYR A 210 -2.61 0.98 -15.84
N HIS A 211 -1.82 0.71 -14.78
CA HIS A 211 -1.28 1.78 -13.93
C HIS A 211 -0.40 2.75 -14.71
N ILE A 212 0.37 2.24 -15.66
CA ILE A 212 1.12 3.07 -16.60
C ILE A 212 0.16 3.91 -17.46
N LEU A 213 -0.83 3.29 -18.12
CA LEU A 213 -1.80 4.00 -18.96
C LEU A 213 -2.57 5.08 -18.19
N ARG A 214 -2.98 4.79 -16.95
CA ARG A 214 -3.65 5.76 -16.06
C ARG A 214 -2.74 6.92 -15.71
N HIS A 215 -1.47 6.64 -15.39
CA HIS A 215 -0.48 7.69 -15.13
C HIS A 215 -0.32 8.59 -16.36
N LEU A 216 -0.15 7.99 -17.54
CA LEU A 216 -0.07 8.73 -18.80
C LEU A 216 -1.32 9.59 -19.02
N GLY A 217 -2.52 8.99 -18.95
CA GLY A 217 -3.79 9.70 -19.11
C GLY A 217 -4.05 10.81 -18.09
N THR A 218 -3.48 10.71 -16.89
CA THR A 218 -3.69 11.72 -15.83
C THR A 218 -2.79 12.94 -16.01
N PHE A 219 -1.54 12.73 -16.41
CA PHE A 219 -0.51 13.78 -16.36
C PHE A 219 -0.05 14.29 -17.73
N TYR A 220 -0.35 13.57 -18.82
CA TYR A 220 0.12 13.90 -20.16
C TYR A 220 -1.07 14.23 -21.08
N PRO A 221 -1.23 15.49 -21.51
CA PRO A 221 -2.45 15.97 -22.18
C PRO A 221 -2.89 15.20 -23.43
N ILE A 222 -1.96 14.55 -24.13
CA ILE A 222 -2.26 13.78 -25.34
C ILE A 222 -2.83 12.39 -25.04
N ALA A 223 -2.46 11.80 -23.90
CA ALA A 223 -2.77 10.42 -23.56
C ALA A 223 -4.27 10.15 -23.32
N PRO A 224 -5.09 11.07 -22.75
CA PRO A 224 -6.53 10.86 -22.61
C PRO A 224 -7.22 10.39 -23.89
N HIS A 225 -6.90 10.99 -25.04
CA HIS A 225 -7.54 10.64 -26.32
C HIS A 225 -7.25 9.20 -26.77
N ILE A 226 -6.16 8.61 -26.27
CA ILE A 226 -5.77 7.22 -26.54
C ILE A 226 -6.33 6.30 -25.45
N VAL A 227 -6.27 6.71 -24.19
CA VAL A 227 -6.64 5.86 -23.04
C VAL A 227 -8.17 5.79 -22.84
N GLU A 228 -8.89 6.89 -23.06
CA GLU A 228 -10.32 7.00 -22.77
C GLU A 228 -11.19 6.12 -23.66
N PRO A 229 -11.02 6.06 -25.00
CA PRO A 229 -11.80 5.15 -25.85
C PRO A 229 -11.63 3.68 -25.47
N TRP A 230 -10.48 3.33 -24.88
CA TRP A 230 -10.17 1.95 -24.51
C TRP A 230 -10.77 1.53 -23.18
N SER A 231 -10.97 2.48 -22.27
CA SER A 231 -11.69 2.22 -21.02
C SER A 231 -13.11 1.68 -21.28
N THR A 232 -13.71 2.01 -22.44
CA THR A 232 -15.08 1.60 -22.79
C THR A 232 -15.17 0.47 -23.83
N ALA A 233 -14.08 0.12 -24.52
CA ALA A 233 -14.15 -0.72 -25.72
C ALA A 233 -13.88 -2.23 -25.51
N GLY A 234 -13.32 -2.67 -24.38
CA GLY A 234 -12.89 -4.07 -24.20
C GLY A 234 -13.25 -4.69 -22.85
N LYS A 235 -13.79 -5.92 -22.86
CA LYS A 235 -14.12 -6.69 -21.64
C LYS A 235 -12.96 -6.81 -20.63
N PRO A 236 -11.71 -7.10 -21.04
CA PRO A 236 -10.60 -7.19 -20.07
C PRO A 236 -10.37 -5.85 -19.36
N PHE A 237 -10.43 -4.74 -20.09
CA PHE A 237 -10.28 -3.39 -19.54
C PHE A 237 -11.43 -2.98 -18.65
N GLU A 238 -12.66 -3.34 -19.01
CA GLU A 238 -13.83 -3.10 -18.16
C GLU A 238 -13.65 -3.76 -16.79
N VAL A 239 -13.21 -5.02 -16.74
CA VAL A 239 -12.95 -5.74 -15.48
C VAL A 239 -11.84 -5.08 -14.66
N ILE A 240 -10.73 -4.68 -15.31
CA ILE A 240 -9.61 -4.00 -14.62
C ILE A 240 -10.03 -2.60 -14.14
N GLN A 241 -10.77 -1.86 -14.96
CA GLN A 241 -11.25 -0.53 -14.64
C GLN A 241 -12.25 -0.58 -13.48
N GLN A 242 -13.22 -1.48 -13.52
CA GLN A 242 -14.16 -1.74 -12.42
C GLN A 242 -13.39 -2.04 -11.12
N ARG A 243 -12.37 -2.88 -11.21
CA ARG A 243 -11.51 -3.22 -10.07
C ARG A 243 -10.69 -2.04 -9.55
N LEU A 244 -10.25 -1.14 -10.41
CA LEU A 244 -9.46 0.03 -10.01
C LEU A 244 -10.33 1.20 -9.57
N GLN A 245 -11.56 1.29 -10.08
CA GLN A 245 -12.61 2.14 -9.52
C GLN A 245 -12.94 1.69 -8.10
N TYR A 246 -13.13 0.39 -7.91
CA TYR A 246 -13.22 -0.23 -6.59
C TYR A 246 -12.00 0.13 -5.72
N GLN A 247 -10.76 -0.05 -6.17
CA GLN A 247 -9.62 0.34 -5.32
C GLN A 247 -9.59 1.85 -5.03
N ALA A 248 -9.86 2.71 -6.01
CA ALA A 248 -9.83 4.16 -5.84
C ALA A 248 -10.93 4.68 -4.89
N GLU A 249 -12.12 4.10 -4.93
CA GLU A 249 -13.22 4.48 -4.02
C GLU A 249 -12.97 3.96 -2.60
N PHE A 250 -12.35 2.79 -2.46
CA PHE A 250 -12.29 2.07 -1.19
C PHE A 250 -10.99 2.33 -0.43
N GLN A 251 -9.88 2.52 -1.13
CA GLN A 251 -8.56 2.73 -0.53
C GLN A 251 -8.54 3.89 0.48
N PRO A 252 -9.12 5.08 0.20
CA PRO A 252 -9.14 6.15 1.20
C PRO A 252 -9.91 5.76 2.46
N ARG A 253 -11.01 5.00 2.32
CA ARG A 253 -11.81 4.53 3.47
C ARG A 253 -11.06 3.49 4.29
N ILE A 254 -10.39 2.54 3.61
CA ILE A 254 -9.57 1.51 4.26
C ILE A 254 -8.39 2.16 4.99
N GLN A 255 -7.69 3.10 4.34
CA GLN A 255 -6.59 3.84 4.96
C GLN A 255 -7.05 4.64 6.17
N ASN A 256 -8.18 5.35 6.07
CA ASN A 256 -8.77 6.03 7.21
C ASN A 256 -9.08 5.04 8.34
N PHE A 257 -9.73 3.92 8.05
CA PHE A 257 -10.03 2.91 9.06
C PHE A 257 -8.76 2.36 9.73
N ILE A 258 -7.72 2.05 8.95
CA ILE A 258 -6.42 1.59 9.47
C ILE A 258 -5.80 2.65 10.40
N LEU A 259 -5.84 3.93 10.01
CA LEU A 259 -5.33 5.04 10.82
C LEU A 259 -6.09 5.18 12.15
N TRP A 260 -7.42 5.02 12.13
CA TRP A 260 -8.25 5.12 13.33
C TRP A 260 -8.22 3.87 14.21
N ASN A 261 -7.91 2.71 13.65
CA ASN A 261 -8.06 1.41 14.32
C ASN A 261 -6.77 0.57 14.31
N GLN A 262 -5.64 1.21 14.62
CA GLN A 262 -4.33 0.57 14.64
C GLN A 262 -4.19 -0.57 15.67
N SER A 263 -5.14 -0.72 16.59
CA SER A 263 -5.09 -1.73 17.64
C SER A 263 -5.62 -3.11 17.23
N ASP A 264 -6.44 -3.22 16.17
CA ASP A 264 -6.97 -4.51 15.71
C ASP A 264 -6.15 -5.09 14.57
N LYS A 265 -5.07 -5.78 14.95
CA LYS A 265 -4.12 -6.40 14.01
C LYS A 265 -4.77 -7.33 12.98
N PHE A 266 -5.75 -8.12 13.39
CA PHE A 266 -6.44 -9.05 12.48
C PHE A 266 -7.24 -8.29 11.42
N MET A 267 -7.84 -7.16 11.77
CA MET A 267 -8.51 -6.31 10.79
C MET A 267 -7.52 -5.63 9.85
N LEU A 268 -6.35 -5.25 10.34
CA LEU A 268 -5.26 -4.76 9.50
C LEU A 268 -4.80 -5.83 8.49
N GLU A 269 -4.73 -7.09 8.90
CA GLU A 269 -4.39 -8.22 8.01
C GLU A 269 -5.46 -8.45 6.93
N LEU A 270 -6.75 -8.51 7.33
CA LEU A 270 -7.87 -8.66 6.40
C LEU A 270 -7.96 -7.51 5.39
N LEU A 271 -7.79 -6.27 5.86
CA LEU A 271 -7.84 -5.09 5.02
C LEU A 271 -6.56 -4.91 4.21
N GLY A 272 -5.43 -5.46 4.69
CA GLY A 272 -4.14 -5.38 4.03
C GLY A 272 -4.19 -5.94 2.62
N GLY A 273 -4.83 -7.10 2.41
CA GLY A 273 -5.02 -7.66 1.06
C GLY A 273 -5.83 -6.75 0.14
N LEU A 274 -6.80 -6.00 0.70
CA LEU A 274 -7.61 -5.04 -0.06
C LEU A 274 -6.86 -3.78 -0.49
N THR A 275 -5.82 -3.41 0.25
CA THR A 275 -4.97 -2.25 -0.09
C THR A 275 -3.91 -2.56 -1.14
N GLN A 276 -3.63 -3.84 -1.37
CA GLN A 276 -2.63 -4.27 -2.34
C GLN A 276 -3.22 -4.31 -3.75
N TRP A 277 -2.33 -4.32 -4.75
CA TRP A 277 -2.71 -4.28 -6.16
C TRP A 277 -3.24 -5.64 -6.68
N HIS A 278 -3.31 -6.67 -5.83
CA HIS A 278 -3.63 -8.03 -6.20
C HIS A 278 -5.12 -8.29 -6.48
N SER A 279 -5.34 -9.34 -7.29
CA SER A 279 -6.55 -10.13 -7.50
C SER A 279 -7.50 -10.32 -6.32
N ILE A 280 -8.30 -9.35 -5.86
CA ILE A 280 -9.33 -9.67 -4.87
C ILE A 280 -10.45 -10.40 -5.61
N ASN A 281 -10.39 -11.72 -5.59
CA ASN A 281 -11.45 -12.57 -6.13
C ASN A 281 -12.48 -12.89 -5.05
N LEU A 282 -13.60 -13.47 -5.48
CA LEU A 282 -14.68 -13.87 -4.58
C LEU A 282 -14.18 -14.82 -3.48
N GLY A 283 -13.33 -15.78 -3.81
CA GLY A 283 -12.81 -16.77 -2.85
C GLY A 283 -12.02 -16.16 -1.70
N TYR A 284 -11.17 -15.16 -1.98
CA TYR A 284 -10.47 -14.41 -0.95
C TYR A 284 -11.45 -13.75 0.02
N ILE A 285 -12.47 -13.06 -0.51
CA ILE A 285 -13.47 -12.36 0.32
C ILE A 285 -14.31 -13.36 1.13
N GLU A 286 -14.71 -14.47 0.54
CA GLU A 286 -15.45 -15.52 1.25
C GLU A 286 -14.64 -16.07 2.43
N SER A 287 -13.35 -16.29 2.26
CA SER A 287 -12.48 -16.75 3.33
C SER A 287 -12.21 -15.66 4.39
N CYS A 288 -12.15 -14.38 4.02
CA CYS A 288 -12.16 -13.28 5.00
C CYS A 288 -13.45 -13.25 5.84
N LEU A 289 -14.62 -13.44 5.19
CA LEU A 289 -15.92 -13.50 5.87
C LEU A 289 -16.00 -14.69 6.83
N GLU A 290 -15.49 -15.85 6.41
CA GLU A 290 -15.40 -17.03 7.26
C GLU A 290 -14.49 -16.80 8.47
N SER A 291 -13.32 -16.18 8.27
CA SER A 291 -12.41 -15.83 9.35
C SER A 291 -13.05 -14.88 10.37
N LEU A 292 -13.82 -13.89 9.89
CA LEU A 292 -14.61 -13.00 10.73
C LEU A 292 -15.69 -13.77 11.52
N ASN A 293 -16.38 -14.72 10.88
CA ASN A 293 -17.41 -15.53 11.51
C ASN A 293 -16.85 -16.42 12.64
N VAL A 294 -15.71 -17.06 12.40
CA VAL A 294 -14.99 -17.86 13.41
C VAL A 294 -14.59 -16.98 14.59
N ARG A 295 -14.05 -15.79 14.33
CA ARG A 295 -13.67 -14.83 15.40
C ARG A 295 -14.87 -14.39 16.21
N ASP A 296 -15.99 -14.04 15.56
CA ASP A 296 -17.22 -13.61 16.22
C ASP A 296 -17.78 -14.72 17.12
N SER A 297 -17.85 -15.95 16.59
CA SER A 297 -18.32 -17.11 17.34
C SER A 297 -17.48 -17.37 18.59
N ALA A 298 -16.14 -17.29 18.46
CA ALA A 298 -15.23 -17.44 19.60
C ALA A 298 -15.38 -16.31 20.64
N LEU A 299 -15.68 -15.08 20.20
CA LEU A 299 -15.94 -13.96 21.11
C LEU A 299 -17.24 -14.15 21.89
N GLU A 300 -18.31 -14.61 21.26
CA GLU A 300 -19.58 -14.95 21.93
C GLU A 300 -19.39 -16.03 23.00
N ASP A 301 -18.67 -17.11 22.66
CA ASP A 301 -18.42 -18.21 23.59
C ASP A 301 -17.54 -17.79 24.77
N SER A 302 -16.57 -16.89 24.53
CA SER A 302 -15.72 -16.35 25.60
C SER A 302 -16.49 -15.42 26.55
N GLN A 303 -17.40 -14.59 26.01
CA GLN A 303 -18.26 -13.70 26.81
C GLN A 303 -19.17 -14.47 27.75
N ALA A 304 -19.75 -15.57 27.28
CA ALA A 304 -20.59 -16.45 28.11
C ALA A 304 -19.83 -16.98 29.34
N ARG A 305 -18.50 -17.06 29.29
CA ARG A 305 -17.66 -17.64 30.35
C ARG A 305 -17.03 -16.61 31.27
N SER A 306 -16.63 -15.44 30.76
CA SER A 306 -15.72 -14.55 31.50
C SER A 306 -16.26 -13.16 31.84
N GLY A 307 -17.54 -12.86 31.57
CA GLY A 307 -18.14 -11.55 31.89
C GLY A 307 -17.34 -10.37 31.29
N GLN A 308 -16.77 -10.58 30.10
CA GLN A 308 -15.77 -9.68 29.53
C GLN A 308 -16.33 -8.29 29.18
N ASN A 309 -15.41 -7.31 29.19
CA ASN A 309 -15.66 -5.87 29.02
C ASN A 309 -16.44 -5.52 27.73
N PHE A 310 -17.66 -5.00 27.88
CA PHE A 310 -18.57 -4.55 26.82
C PHE A 310 -17.87 -3.67 25.77
N TYR A 311 -16.92 -2.83 26.19
CA TYR A 311 -16.19 -1.93 25.29
C TYR A 311 -15.40 -2.65 24.18
N ARG A 312 -14.83 -3.83 24.45
CA ARG A 312 -14.11 -4.61 23.43
C ARG A 312 -15.06 -5.19 22.38
N LYS A 313 -16.30 -5.47 22.77
CA LYS A 313 -17.33 -6.03 21.88
C LYS A 313 -17.70 -5.02 20.80
N GLU A 314 -17.96 -3.78 21.19
CA GLU A 314 -18.32 -2.70 20.28
C GLU A 314 -17.21 -2.39 19.28
N ILE A 315 -15.95 -2.35 19.70
CA ILE A 315 -14.81 -2.16 18.78
C ILE A 315 -14.76 -3.27 17.72
N ASN A 316 -14.93 -4.53 18.14
CA ASN A 316 -14.94 -5.66 17.21
C ASN A 316 -16.11 -5.57 16.23
N TYR A 317 -17.31 -5.22 16.70
CA TYR A 317 -18.49 -5.06 15.85
C TYR A 317 -18.33 -3.92 14.85
N ALA A 318 -17.83 -2.76 15.28
CA ALA A 318 -17.55 -1.64 14.39
C ALA A 318 -16.56 -2.04 13.28
N ALA A 319 -15.53 -2.82 13.61
CA ALA A 319 -14.53 -3.26 12.66
C ALA A 319 -15.08 -4.26 11.64
N ARG A 320 -15.82 -5.27 12.11
CA ARG A 320 -16.51 -6.24 11.26
C ARG A 320 -17.52 -5.54 10.34
N ASP A 321 -18.34 -4.66 10.90
CA ASP A 321 -19.38 -3.97 10.14
C ASP A 321 -18.77 -3.09 9.05
N PHE A 322 -17.66 -2.40 9.37
CA PHE A 322 -16.89 -1.66 8.37
C PHE A 322 -16.46 -2.57 7.21
N PHE A 323 -15.87 -3.74 7.49
CA PHE A 323 -15.46 -4.67 6.44
C PHE A 323 -16.64 -5.17 5.60
N ILE A 324 -17.73 -5.61 6.25
CA ILE A 324 -18.91 -6.14 5.56
C ILE A 324 -19.58 -5.06 4.70
N GLU A 325 -19.73 -3.85 5.23
CA GLU A 325 -20.27 -2.71 4.48
C GLU A 325 -19.42 -2.40 3.25
N MET A 326 -18.09 -2.46 3.40
CA MET A 326 -17.17 -2.32 2.28
C MET A 326 -17.37 -3.45 1.25
N MET A 327 -17.55 -4.70 1.67
CA MET A 327 -17.83 -5.78 0.71
C MET A 327 -19.17 -5.59 -0.02
N PHE A 328 -20.21 -5.07 0.65
CA PHE A 328 -21.48 -4.75 0.00
C PHE A 328 -21.37 -3.67 -1.08
N LYS A 329 -20.54 -2.66 -0.81
CA LYS A 329 -20.26 -1.61 -1.80
C LYS A 329 -19.34 -2.14 -2.92
N ALA A 330 -18.47 -3.11 -2.63
CA ALA A 330 -17.59 -3.75 -3.62
C ALA A 330 -18.35 -4.68 -4.58
N ALA A 331 -19.52 -5.16 -4.16
CA ALA A 331 -20.28 -6.19 -4.86
C ALA A 331 -20.66 -5.89 -6.33
N PRO A 332 -20.84 -4.65 -6.80
CA PRO A 332 -21.02 -4.36 -8.22
C PRO A 332 -19.80 -4.70 -9.09
N TYR A 333 -18.60 -4.77 -8.49
CA TYR A 333 -17.33 -4.96 -9.21
C TYR A 333 -16.79 -6.40 -9.11
N ILE A 334 -17.42 -7.26 -8.31
CA ILE A 334 -16.96 -8.63 -8.04
C ILE A 334 -18.12 -9.58 -8.27
N GLU A 335 -18.05 -10.34 -9.35
CA GLU A 335 -19.09 -11.29 -9.73
C GLU A 335 -19.40 -12.28 -8.59
N GLY A 336 -20.68 -12.46 -8.30
CA GLY A 336 -21.16 -13.37 -7.24
C GLY A 336 -21.07 -12.83 -5.82
N LEU A 337 -20.32 -11.75 -5.55
CA LEU A 337 -20.10 -11.26 -4.19
C LEU A 337 -21.38 -10.87 -3.47
N ARG A 338 -22.31 -10.16 -4.13
CA ARG A 338 -23.59 -9.78 -3.52
C ARG A 338 -24.40 -10.99 -3.05
N LYS A 339 -24.45 -12.04 -3.88
CA LYS A 339 -25.14 -13.29 -3.55
C LYS A 339 -24.49 -13.98 -2.36
N SER A 340 -23.15 -14.01 -2.34
CA SER A 340 -22.41 -14.62 -1.22
C SER A 340 -22.62 -13.85 0.09
N LEU A 341 -22.53 -12.52 0.07
CA LEU A 341 -22.81 -11.68 1.24
C LEU A 341 -24.23 -11.90 1.77
N ASN A 342 -25.24 -11.84 0.91
CA ASN A 342 -26.64 -12.05 1.32
C ASN A 342 -26.88 -13.44 1.94
N ARG A 343 -26.13 -14.46 1.51
CA ARG A 343 -26.17 -15.83 2.04
C ARG A 343 -25.47 -15.95 3.39
N GLN A 344 -24.40 -15.19 3.63
CA GLN A 344 -23.56 -15.35 4.83
C GLN A 344 -23.93 -14.40 5.96
N VAL A 345 -24.35 -13.17 5.64
CA VAL A 345 -24.58 -12.10 6.61
C VAL A 345 -25.99 -11.51 6.50
N LYS A 346 -26.49 -10.97 7.61
CA LYS A 346 -27.72 -10.18 7.70
C LYS A 346 -27.45 -8.95 8.57
N LYS A 347 -28.12 -7.83 8.30
CA LYS A 347 -28.08 -6.67 9.20
C LYS A 347 -29.18 -6.82 10.23
N ASP A 348 -28.82 -6.78 11.51
CA ASP A 348 -29.76 -6.82 12.62
C ASP A 348 -30.43 -5.45 12.77
N GLU A 349 -31.75 -5.40 12.72
CA GLU A 349 -32.49 -4.13 12.73
C GLU A 349 -32.42 -3.42 14.08
N ALA A 350 -32.35 -4.18 15.19
CA ALA A 350 -32.34 -3.62 16.54
C ALA A 350 -31.00 -2.99 16.89
N SER A 351 -29.90 -3.67 16.59
CA SER A 351 -28.54 -3.19 16.90
C SER A 351 -27.91 -2.39 15.76
N GLY A 352 -28.39 -2.54 14.53
CA GLY A 352 -27.77 -1.97 13.33
C GLY A 352 -26.50 -2.70 12.88
N HIS A 353 -26.06 -3.73 13.60
CA HIS A 353 -24.84 -4.47 13.32
C HIS A 353 -25.06 -5.62 12.33
N TYR A 354 -24.03 -6.01 11.59
CA TYR A 354 -24.09 -7.22 10.77
C TYR A 354 -23.94 -8.47 11.65
N GLN A 355 -24.66 -9.54 11.32
CA GLN A 355 -24.56 -10.84 11.98
C GLN A 355 -24.41 -11.93 10.93
N PHE A 356 -23.57 -12.92 11.22
CA PHE A 356 -23.49 -14.12 10.39
C PHE A 356 -24.75 -14.96 10.56
N ARG A 357 -25.27 -15.50 9.46
CA ARG A 357 -26.51 -16.30 9.45
C ARG A 357 -26.31 -17.70 10.02
N SER A 358 -25.09 -18.20 9.93
CA SER A 358 -24.72 -19.57 10.32
C SER A 358 -23.47 -19.48 11.16
N ARG A 359 -23.43 -20.22 12.29
CA ARG A 359 -22.17 -20.48 12.96
C ARG A 359 -21.30 -21.35 12.02
N PRO A 360 -19.98 -21.13 11.98
CA PRO A 360 -19.09 -22.00 11.24
C PRO A 360 -19.24 -23.41 11.84
N SER A 361 -19.37 -24.41 10.96
CA SER A 361 -19.21 -25.81 11.39
C SER A 361 -17.77 -25.93 11.89
N LEU A 362 -17.62 -26.21 13.19
CA LEU A 362 -16.33 -26.55 13.79
C LEU A 362 -16.12 -28.07 13.71
N ASP A 363 -16.75 -28.76 12.75
CA ASP A 363 -16.61 -30.21 12.65
C ASP A 363 -15.13 -30.52 12.38
N PRO A 364 -14.46 -31.26 13.29
CA PRO A 364 -13.01 -31.50 13.22
C PRO A 364 -12.60 -32.41 12.05
N GLU A 365 -13.52 -32.79 11.17
CA GLU A 365 -13.27 -33.72 10.07
C GLU A 365 -12.86 -33.03 8.75
N ASP A 366 -13.00 -31.70 8.62
CA ASP A 366 -12.62 -30.95 7.39
C ASP A 366 -11.23 -30.27 7.48
N GLU A 367 -10.42 -30.63 8.49
CA GLU A 367 -9.03 -30.15 8.64
C GLU A 367 -8.12 -30.55 7.46
N ASN A 368 -8.54 -31.50 6.63
CA ASN A 368 -7.72 -32.02 5.54
C ASN A 368 -7.74 -31.13 4.27
N GLN A 369 -8.77 -30.31 4.05
CA GLN A 369 -8.91 -29.48 2.83
C GLN A 369 -8.19 -28.12 2.90
N ASN A 370 -7.83 -27.64 4.09
CA ASN A 370 -7.09 -26.38 4.27
C ASN A 370 -5.57 -26.53 4.13
N SER A 371 -5.07 -27.73 3.83
CA SER A 371 -3.63 -28.00 3.72
C SER A 371 -2.98 -27.32 2.51
N GLU A 372 -3.75 -26.96 1.48
CA GLU A 372 -3.20 -26.42 0.23
C GLU A 372 -3.21 -24.88 0.12
N ARG A 373 -3.66 -24.16 1.16
CA ARG A 373 -3.75 -22.70 1.14
C ARG A 373 -3.11 -22.08 2.38
N CYS A 374 -2.47 -20.93 2.18
CA CYS A 374 -1.95 -20.16 3.30
C CYS A 374 -3.10 -19.50 4.06
N SER A 375 -3.28 -19.81 5.34
CA SER A 375 -4.34 -19.19 6.15
C SER A 375 -4.17 -17.67 6.41
N ILE A 376 -3.08 -17.06 5.95
CA ILE A 376 -2.77 -15.63 6.16
C ILE A 376 -3.14 -14.84 4.91
N CYS A 377 -2.57 -15.18 3.76
CA CYS A 377 -2.89 -14.50 2.50
C CYS A 377 -4.01 -15.18 1.70
N LEU A 378 -4.42 -16.38 2.12
CA LEU A 378 -5.45 -17.22 1.50
C LEU A 378 -5.11 -17.69 0.08
N GLY A 379 -3.88 -17.42 -0.37
CA GLY A 379 -3.34 -17.91 -1.62
C GLY A 379 -3.00 -19.41 -1.55
N GLU A 380 -3.21 -20.09 -2.66
CA GLU A 380 -2.79 -21.47 -2.86
C GLU A 380 -1.26 -21.59 -2.78
N PHE A 381 -0.79 -22.71 -2.26
CA PHE A 381 0.62 -23.07 -2.34
C PHE A 381 0.92 -23.61 -3.73
N LEU A 382 1.76 -22.90 -4.48
CA LEU A 382 2.23 -23.37 -5.78
C LEU A 382 3.42 -24.30 -5.59
N GLN A 383 3.52 -25.36 -6.39
CA GLN A 383 4.66 -26.26 -6.38
C GLN A 383 5.98 -25.48 -6.47
N GLY A 384 6.90 -25.75 -5.55
CA GLY A 384 8.20 -25.07 -5.44
C GLY A 384 8.20 -23.80 -4.59
N GLN A 385 7.05 -23.25 -4.17
CA GLN A 385 7.01 -22.07 -3.30
C GLN A 385 7.59 -22.36 -1.91
N SER A 386 8.30 -21.38 -1.34
CA SER A 386 8.75 -21.40 0.05
C SER A 386 7.57 -21.21 1.00
N VAL A 387 7.35 -22.18 1.85
CA VAL A 387 6.35 -22.16 2.91
C VAL A 387 7.01 -22.51 4.25
N VAL A 388 6.38 -22.09 5.33
CA VAL A 388 6.82 -22.37 6.69
C VAL A 388 5.78 -23.28 7.34
N LYS A 389 6.23 -24.43 7.85
CA LYS A 389 5.45 -25.30 8.72
C LYS A 389 5.75 -24.97 10.18
N LEU A 390 4.77 -24.43 10.88
CA LEU A 390 4.90 -24.10 12.31
C LEU A 390 4.90 -25.37 13.16
N ARG A 391 5.35 -25.27 14.43
CA ARG A 391 5.31 -26.39 15.39
C ARG A 391 3.89 -26.86 15.74
N CYS A 392 2.89 -26.06 15.41
CA CYS A 392 1.48 -26.42 15.50
C CYS A 392 0.96 -27.09 14.22
N ASP A 393 1.86 -27.54 13.34
CA ASP A 393 1.62 -28.18 12.05
C ASP A 393 0.94 -27.35 10.96
N HIS A 394 0.50 -26.12 11.27
CA HIS A 394 -0.03 -25.18 10.29
C HIS A 394 1.03 -24.66 9.33
N ILE A 395 0.65 -24.49 8.06
CA ILE A 395 1.53 -24.10 6.96
C ILE A 395 1.12 -22.71 6.47
N HIS A 396 2.10 -21.83 6.26
CA HIS A 396 1.89 -20.48 5.72
C HIS A 396 2.98 -20.16 4.71
N HIS A 397 2.78 -19.20 3.78
CA HIS A 397 3.90 -18.71 2.98
C HIS A 397 4.98 -18.12 3.91
N GLU A 398 6.23 -18.33 3.57
CA GLU A 398 7.36 -17.80 4.34
C GLU A 398 7.26 -16.28 4.53
N SER A 399 6.84 -15.56 3.48
CA SER A 399 6.62 -14.11 3.54
C SER A 399 5.43 -13.67 4.39
N CYS A 400 4.56 -14.59 4.80
CA CYS A 400 3.36 -14.29 5.58
C CYS A 400 3.56 -14.49 7.09
N THR A 401 4.65 -15.12 7.52
CA THR A 401 4.92 -15.40 8.95
C THR A 401 5.75 -14.28 9.57
N ASN A 402 5.09 -13.19 9.99
CA ASN A 402 5.73 -12.06 10.70
C ASN A 402 5.33 -11.95 12.18
N ASP A 403 4.59 -12.93 12.69
CA ASP A 403 3.92 -12.85 13.98
C ASP A 403 4.51 -13.78 15.04
N LEU A 404 4.33 -13.40 16.31
CA LEU A 404 4.68 -14.22 17.47
C LEU A 404 3.64 -15.31 17.77
N PHE A 405 2.55 -15.39 17.00
CA PHE A 405 1.46 -16.35 17.23
C PHE A 405 0.93 -16.91 15.90
N CYS A 406 0.57 -18.20 15.89
CA CYS A 406 -0.06 -18.84 14.73
C CYS A 406 -1.46 -18.26 14.48
N PRO A 407 -1.79 -17.76 13.29
CA PRO A 407 -3.11 -17.18 13.01
C PRO A 407 -4.26 -18.18 13.14
N GLN A 408 -4.02 -19.48 12.89
CA GLN A 408 -5.05 -20.52 13.00
C GLN A 408 -5.30 -20.95 14.44
N CYS A 409 -4.26 -21.30 15.20
CA CYS A 409 -4.42 -21.91 16.53
C CYS A 409 -3.96 -21.04 17.70
N ARG A 410 -3.47 -19.82 17.44
CA ARG A 410 -2.97 -18.84 18.42
C ARG A 410 -1.85 -19.32 19.35
N LYS A 411 -1.21 -20.47 19.05
CA LYS A 411 -0.03 -20.95 19.77
C LYS A 411 1.16 -20.04 19.44
N GLY A 412 2.00 -19.78 20.43
CA GLY A 412 3.19 -18.95 20.26
C GLY A 412 4.15 -19.52 19.22
N ILE A 413 4.66 -18.67 18.33
CA ILE A 413 5.70 -18.97 17.36
C ILE A 413 7.04 -18.60 18.00
N THR A 414 7.96 -19.56 18.05
CA THR A 414 9.34 -19.31 18.47
C THR A 414 10.12 -18.79 17.27
N LEU A 415 10.57 -17.54 17.33
CA LEU A 415 11.46 -16.93 16.33
C LEU A 415 12.92 -16.90 16.83
N PRO A 416 13.93 -17.07 15.95
CA PRO A 416 13.79 -17.37 14.52
C PRO A 416 13.30 -18.81 14.28
N LEU A 417 12.61 -19.00 13.15
CA LEU A 417 12.17 -20.33 12.70
C LEU A 417 13.39 -21.22 12.41
N THR A 418 13.29 -22.51 12.69
CA THR A 418 14.38 -23.46 12.43
C THR A 418 14.37 -23.92 10.97
N LYS A 419 15.53 -24.29 10.40
CA LYS A 419 15.66 -24.63 8.97
C LYS A 419 14.69 -25.72 8.49
N ASP A 420 14.33 -26.66 9.36
CA ASP A 420 13.37 -27.74 9.14
C ASP A 420 11.92 -27.26 9.01
N GLN A 421 11.61 -26.05 9.50
CA GLN A 421 10.30 -25.42 9.33
C GLN A 421 10.16 -24.78 7.95
N HIS A 422 11.25 -24.44 7.27
CA HIS A 422 11.22 -23.91 5.90
C HIS A 422 11.16 -25.09 4.93
N ILE A 423 10.03 -25.24 4.25
CA ILE A 423 9.82 -26.32 3.29
C ILE A 423 9.43 -25.74 1.93
N SER A 424 9.79 -26.46 0.86
CA SER A 424 9.29 -26.17 -0.47
C SER A 424 8.02 -26.98 -0.69
N TRP A 425 6.93 -26.31 -1.06
CA TRP A 425 5.65 -26.98 -1.30
C TRP A 425 5.76 -27.95 -2.49
N LYS A 426 5.22 -29.16 -2.34
CA LYS A 426 5.42 -30.27 -3.29
C LYS A 426 4.31 -30.37 -4.31
#